data_AF-A0A2G8L083-F1
#
_entry.id   AF-A0A2G8L083-F1
#
_cell.length_a   1.000
_cell.length_b   1.000
_cell.length_c   1.000
_cell.angle_alpha   90.00
_cell.angle_beta   90.00
_cell.angle_gamma   90.00
#
_symmetry.space_group_name_H-M   'P 1'
#
loop_
_entity.id
_entity.type
_entity.pdbx_description
1 polymer ?
#
loop_
_entity_poly.entity_id
_entity_poly.type
_entity_poly.pdbx_seq_one_letter_code
_entity_poly.pdbx_strand_id
1 'polypeptide(L)'
;MKSPEDKEGLQRFMGVITYLAKFIPNLSTESAPLRALLEKGVHWEWGDAQQKSFQRLKEKITQAPVLKLFDVTKEVTLSVDSSSLGVGAVILQEGSPVAYASKSLTKSQQNYAQIEKEMLAIVFGCERFHEYLYGQKSIHVETDHKPLEPIFKKPLYQTPHRLQQMLMKVQKYPLSVQYRPGAELFIADTLSRASLKQEADNLGEKEFEVARLEMLPISKTKMSEILHATSGDEALES
;
A
#
# COMPACT_ATOMS: atom_id res chain seq x y z
N MET A 1 -12.52 0.14 20.36
CA MET A 1 -13.30 1.30 19.87
C MET A 1 -14.74 1.20 20.33
N LYS A 2 -15.29 2.31 20.84
CA LYS A 2 -16.71 2.52 21.15
C LYS A 2 -17.47 2.89 19.85
N SER A 3 -18.79 2.66 19.82
CA SER A 3 -19.63 3.06 18.68
C SER A 3 -19.63 4.59 18.52
N PRO A 4 -19.60 5.14 17.29
CA PRO A 4 -19.73 6.57 17.05
C PRO A 4 -21.07 7.10 17.52
N GLU A 5 -21.06 8.23 18.24
CA GLU A 5 -22.27 8.91 18.71
C GLU A 5 -22.68 10.08 17.78
N ASP A 6 -21.75 10.56 16.95
CA ASP A 6 -21.93 11.71 16.04
C ASP A 6 -21.33 11.47 14.64
N LYS A 7 -21.77 12.28 13.67
CA LYS A 7 -21.25 12.28 12.28
C LYS A 7 -19.72 12.44 12.23
N GLU A 8 -19.14 13.30 13.06
CA GLU A 8 -17.68 13.48 13.12
C GLU A 8 -16.97 12.21 13.60
N GLY A 9 -17.51 11.54 14.62
CA GLY A 9 -16.99 10.27 15.11
C GLY A 9 -17.05 9.18 14.05
N LEU A 10 -18.12 9.15 13.25
CA LEU A 10 -18.25 8.21 12.15
C LEU A 10 -17.29 8.52 10.99
N GLN A 11 -17.06 9.79 10.67
CA GLN A 11 -16.07 10.18 9.66
C GLN A 11 -14.65 9.74 10.07
N ARG A 12 -14.28 9.93 11.35
CA ARG A 12 -12.98 9.46 11.87
C ARG A 12 -12.85 7.94 11.74
N PHE A 13 -13.87 7.19 12.14
CA PHE A 13 -13.91 5.73 12.00
C PHE A 13 -13.83 5.29 10.54
N MET A 14 -14.64 5.89 9.66
CA MET A 14 -14.63 5.62 8.23
C MET A 14 -13.28 5.99 7.59
N GLY A 15 -12.57 6.99 8.08
CA GLY A 15 -11.20 7.30 7.66
C GLY A 15 -10.23 6.14 7.95
N VAL A 16 -10.24 5.61 9.17
CA VAL A 16 -9.43 4.44 9.56
C VAL A 16 -9.80 3.20 8.75
N ILE A 17 -11.08 2.95 8.55
CA ILE A 17 -11.58 1.83 7.74
C ILE A 17 -11.17 1.98 6.27
N THR A 18 -11.19 3.20 5.75
CA THR A 18 -10.77 3.48 4.37
C THR A 18 -9.27 3.26 4.21
N TYR A 19 -8.46 3.62 5.22
CA TYR A 19 -7.03 3.29 5.25
C TYR A 19 -6.78 1.77 5.23
N LEU A 20 -7.61 1.01 5.94
CA LEU A 20 -7.55 -0.45 6.01
C LEU A 20 -8.37 -1.14 4.90
N ALA A 21 -8.94 -0.40 3.95
CA ALA A 21 -9.87 -0.94 2.94
C ALA A 21 -9.27 -2.05 2.10
N LYS A 22 -7.96 -1.98 1.84
CA LYS A 22 -7.17 -2.98 1.10
C LYS A 22 -7.05 -4.34 1.81
N PHE A 23 -7.46 -4.45 3.07
CA PHE A 23 -7.44 -5.70 3.86
C PHE A 23 -8.83 -6.28 4.11
N ILE A 24 -9.89 -5.55 3.73
CA ILE A 24 -11.27 -5.91 4.06
C ILE A 24 -12.00 -6.27 2.76
N PRO A 25 -12.23 -7.57 2.48
CA PRO A 25 -13.00 -7.97 1.31
C PRO A 25 -14.44 -7.44 1.42
N ASN A 26 -14.96 -6.94 0.29
CA ASN A 26 -16.30 -6.39 0.15
C ASN A 26 -16.61 -5.21 1.10
N LEU A 27 -15.62 -4.33 1.35
CA LEU A 27 -15.80 -3.16 2.20
C LEU A 27 -16.99 -2.29 1.76
N SER A 28 -17.16 -2.06 0.46
CA SER A 28 -18.23 -1.22 -0.09
C SER A 28 -19.61 -1.64 0.39
N THR A 29 -19.90 -2.93 0.32
CA THR A 29 -21.17 -3.54 0.74
C THR A 29 -21.35 -3.47 2.25
N GLU A 30 -20.30 -3.78 3.01
CA GLU A 30 -20.37 -3.82 4.48
C GLU A 30 -20.47 -2.42 5.10
N SER A 31 -19.86 -1.41 4.49
CA SER A 31 -19.87 -0.02 4.98
C SER A 31 -20.97 0.85 4.36
N ALA A 32 -21.78 0.31 3.45
CA ALA A 32 -22.95 1.00 2.87
C ALA A 32 -23.88 1.64 3.91
N PRO A 33 -24.34 0.95 4.97
CA PRO A 33 -25.22 1.55 5.97
C PRO A 33 -24.54 2.67 6.79
N LEU A 34 -23.21 2.64 6.92
CA LEU A 34 -22.44 3.72 7.56
C LEU A 34 -22.22 4.91 6.62
N ARG A 35 -22.03 4.67 5.32
CA ARG A 35 -21.90 5.76 4.33
C ARG A 35 -23.20 6.54 4.16
N ALA A 36 -24.35 5.87 4.25
CA ALA A 36 -25.66 6.52 4.18
C ALA A 36 -25.83 7.61 5.26
N LEU A 37 -25.27 7.41 6.46
CA LEU A 37 -25.28 8.41 7.54
C LEU A 37 -24.39 9.64 7.27
N LEU A 38 -23.46 9.54 6.32
CA LEU A 38 -22.54 10.60 5.94
C LEU A 38 -23.04 11.44 4.76
N GLU A 39 -24.17 11.09 4.15
CA GLU A 39 -24.76 11.85 3.05
C GLU A 39 -25.33 13.20 3.52
N LYS A 40 -25.29 14.19 2.60
CA LYS A 40 -25.83 15.54 2.86
C LYS A 40 -27.35 15.46 2.94
N GLY A 41 -27.92 16.01 4.02
CA GLY A 41 -29.37 16.05 4.24
C GLY A 41 -29.96 14.86 5.00
N VAL A 42 -29.15 13.87 5.38
CA VAL A 42 -29.61 12.73 6.19
C VAL A 42 -29.53 13.06 7.69
N HIS A 43 -30.61 12.82 8.43
CA HIS A 43 -30.60 12.94 9.90
C HIS A 43 -29.79 11.80 10.53
N TRP A 44 -29.06 12.12 11.60
CA TRP A 44 -28.25 11.13 12.29
C TRP A 44 -29.15 10.17 13.08
N GLU A 45 -29.21 8.92 12.64
CA GLU A 45 -29.97 7.86 13.31
C GLU A 45 -29.13 6.57 13.34
N TRP A 46 -28.66 6.21 14.53
CA TRP A 46 -27.84 5.01 14.72
C TRP A 46 -28.72 3.82 15.06
N GLY A 47 -29.11 3.05 14.04
CA GLY A 47 -29.95 1.86 14.18
C GLY A 47 -29.17 0.53 14.18
N ASP A 48 -29.93 -0.57 14.18
CA ASP A 48 -29.38 -1.94 14.19
C ASP A 48 -28.53 -2.25 12.96
N ALA A 49 -28.87 -1.69 11.79
CA ALA A 49 -28.13 -1.91 10.55
C ALA A 49 -26.72 -1.30 10.63
N GLN A 50 -26.60 -0.11 11.21
CA GLN A 50 -25.35 0.61 11.40
C GLN A 50 -24.51 -0.06 12.51
N GLN A 51 -25.14 -0.47 13.61
CA GLN A 51 -24.44 -1.19 14.67
C GLN A 51 -23.89 -2.54 14.20
N LYS A 52 -24.67 -3.31 13.42
CA LYS A 52 -24.20 -4.59 12.83
C LYS A 52 -23.06 -4.38 11.85
N SER A 53 -23.15 -3.36 10.99
CA SER A 53 -22.07 -2.99 10.06
C SER A 53 -20.79 -2.58 10.80
N PHE A 54 -20.91 -1.72 11.82
CA PHE A 54 -19.80 -1.28 12.65
C PHE A 54 -19.11 -2.46 13.34
N GLN A 55 -19.88 -3.37 13.93
CA GLN A 55 -19.35 -4.54 14.62
C GLN A 55 -18.68 -5.52 13.65
N ARG A 56 -19.29 -5.81 12.49
CA ARG A 56 -18.68 -6.65 11.45
C ARG A 56 -17.38 -6.08 10.92
N LEU A 57 -17.35 -4.77 10.67
CA LEU A 57 -16.14 -4.10 10.19
C LEU A 57 -15.03 -4.12 11.24
N LYS A 58 -15.38 -3.93 12.52
CA LYS A 58 -14.45 -4.06 13.63
C LYS A 58 -13.89 -5.48 13.74
N GLU A 59 -14.74 -6.50 13.67
CA GLU A 59 -14.35 -7.91 13.68
C GLU A 59 -13.44 -8.24 12.50
N LYS A 60 -13.80 -7.82 11.28
CA LYS A 60 -12.97 -7.99 10.09
C LYS A 60 -11.63 -7.28 10.20
N ILE A 61 -11.55 -6.10 10.80
CA ILE A 61 -10.26 -5.42 11.03
C ILE A 61 -9.40 -6.16 12.05
N THR A 62 -10.01 -6.74 13.08
CA THR A 62 -9.29 -7.53 14.08
C THR A 62 -8.91 -8.94 13.63
N GLN A 63 -9.59 -9.48 12.61
CA GLN A 63 -9.39 -10.84 12.09
C GLN A 63 -8.72 -10.91 10.71
N ALA A 64 -8.75 -9.82 9.92
CA ALA A 64 -8.01 -9.72 8.67
C ALA A 64 -6.53 -10.02 8.94
N PRO A 65 -5.77 -10.56 7.96
CA PRO A 65 -4.35 -10.85 8.15
C PRO A 65 -3.69 -9.55 8.58
N VAL A 66 -3.38 -9.50 9.89
CA VAL A 66 -2.83 -8.33 10.55
C VAL A 66 -1.53 -8.06 9.83
N LEU A 67 -1.47 -6.93 9.13
CA LEU A 67 -0.23 -6.50 8.50
C LEU A 67 0.87 -6.60 9.55
N LYS A 68 1.88 -7.39 9.24
CA LYS A 68 3.04 -7.47 10.10
C LYS A 68 3.76 -6.14 10.03
N LEU A 69 4.15 -5.59 11.18
CA LEU A 69 5.03 -4.43 11.20
C LEU A 69 6.32 -4.80 10.46
N PHE A 70 6.76 -3.91 9.58
CA PHE A 70 7.99 -4.14 8.83
C PHE A 70 9.19 -4.20 9.77
N ASP A 71 9.97 -5.27 9.65
CA ASP A 71 11.22 -5.46 10.37
C ASP A 71 12.38 -5.30 9.40
N VAL A 72 13.21 -4.27 9.61
CA VAL A 72 14.34 -3.95 8.72
C VAL A 72 15.38 -5.07 8.68
N THR A 73 15.45 -5.91 9.72
CA THR A 73 16.44 -6.99 9.82
C THR A 73 16.04 -8.26 9.06
N LYS A 74 14.78 -8.36 8.66
CA LYS A 74 14.23 -9.55 8.01
C LYS A 74 14.26 -9.45 6.51
N GLU A 75 14.38 -10.61 5.87
CA GLU A 75 14.29 -10.71 4.42
C GLU A 75 12.94 -10.22 3.91
N VAL A 76 12.99 -9.54 2.78
CA VAL A 76 11.84 -8.93 2.15
C VAL A 76 11.51 -9.67 0.86
N THR A 77 10.27 -10.12 0.75
CA THR A 77 9.74 -10.71 -0.47
C THR A 77 8.73 -9.76 -1.10
N LEU A 78 8.99 -9.34 -2.33
CA LEU A 78 8.07 -8.58 -3.17
C LEU A 78 7.33 -9.55 -4.09
N SER A 79 6.07 -9.81 -3.79
CA SER A 79 5.17 -10.60 -4.65
C SER A 79 4.41 -9.67 -5.57
N VAL A 80 4.47 -9.92 -6.88
CA VAL A 80 3.82 -9.08 -7.90
C VAL A 80 2.97 -9.92 -8.84
N ASP A 81 1.94 -9.28 -9.37
CA ASP A 81 1.09 -9.86 -10.39
C ASP A 81 0.59 -8.79 -11.37
N SER A 82 0.38 -9.18 -12.62
CA SER A 82 -0.15 -8.31 -13.66
C SER A 82 -1.40 -8.90 -14.31
N SER A 83 -2.41 -8.05 -14.49
CA SER A 83 -3.63 -8.40 -15.22
C SER A 83 -3.71 -7.59 -16.52
N SER A 84 -4.75 -7.85 -17.31
CA SER A 84 -5.01 -7.07 -18.53
C SER A 84 -5.29 -5.59 -18.23
N LEU A 85 -5.79 -5.27 -17.03
CA LEU A 85 -6.30 -3.95 -16.65
C LEU A 85 -5.45 -3.26 -15.56
N GLY A 86 -4.66 -3.99 -14.80
CA GLY A 86 -3.99 -3.47 -13.61
C GLY A 86 -2.75 -4.27 -13.22
N VAL A 87 -1.99 -3.74 -12.28
CA VAL A 87 -0.86 -4.40 -11.63
C VAL A 87 -1.07 -4.40 -10.11
N GLY A 88 -0.65 -5.48 -9.46
CA GLY A 88 -0.68 -5.67 -8.02
C GLY A 88 0.72 -5.95 -7.48
N ALA A 89 0.99 -5.50 -6.26
CA ALA A 89 2.24 -5.75 -5.56
C ALA A 89 2.01 -5.87 -4.05
N VAL A 90 2.75 -6.77 -3.42
CA VAL A 90 2.67 -7.13 -2.01
C VAL A 90 4.07 -7.26 -1.42
N ILE A 91 4.32 -6.63 -0.29
CA ILE A 91 5.49 -6.95 0.55
C ILE A 91 5.10 -8.06 1.53
N LEU A 92 5.92 -9.10 1.59
CA LEU A 92 5.84 -10.20 2.53
C LEU A 92 7.13 -10.28 3.37
N GLN A 93 6.99 -10.60 4.66
CA GLN A 93 8.10 -10.97 5.54
C GLN A 93 7.73 -12.21 6.34
N GLU A 94 8.54 -13.28 6.21
CA GLU A 94 8.26 -14.60 6.78
C GLU A 94 6.85 -15.11 6.41
N GLY A 95 6.46 -14.93 5.13
CA GLY A 95 5.15 -15.34 4.61
C GLY A 95 3.96 -14.47 5.06
N SER A 96 4.20 -13.44 5.88
CA SER A 96 3.15 -12.53 6.35
C SER A 96 3.14 -11.23 5.55
N PRO A 97 1.98 -10.73 5.11
CA PRO A 97 1.88 -9.48 4.39
C PRO A 97 2.21 -8.27 5.29
N VAL A 98 3.00 -7.35 4.77
CA VAL A 98 3.39 -6.08 5.40
C VAL A 98 2.69 -4.90 4.73
N ALA A 99 2.61 -4.90 3.40
CA ALA A 99 1.98 -3.84 2.64
C ALA A 99 1.43 -4.35 1.31
N TYR A 100 0.32 -3.76 0.86
CA TYR A 100 -0.27 -3.99 -0.46
C TYR A 100 -0.32 -2.70 -1.27
N ALA A 101 -0.18 -2.86 -2.58
CA ALA A 101 -0.35 -1.83 -3.56
C ALA A 101 -0.98 -2.40 -4.84
N SER A 102 -1.84 -1.61 -5.48
CA SER A 102 -2.35 -1.91 -6.81
C SER A 102 -2.51 -0.62 -7.61
N LYS A 103 -2.47 -0.75 -8.94
CA LYS A 103 -2.61 0.38 -9.86
C LYS A 103 -3.24 -0.08 -11.17
N SER A 104 -4.21 0.68 -11.66
CA SER A 104 -4.78 0.46 -13.00
C SER A 104 -3.77 0.87 -14.09
N LEU A 105 -3.68 0.07 -15.14
CA LEU A 105 -2.86 0.35 -16.30
C LEU A 105 -3.49 1.45 -17.16
N THR A 106 -2.67 2.37 -17.67
CA THR A 106 -3.13 3.35 -18.67
C THR A 106 -3.48 2.66 -19.99
N LYS A 107 -4.24 3.31 -20.87
CA LYS A 107 -4.59 2.76 -22.20
C LYS A 107 -3.36 2.29 -22.98
N SER A 108 -2.26 3.04 -22.91
CA SER A 108 -1.00 2.67 -23.57
C SER A 108 -0.35 1.43 -22.93
N GLN A 109 -0.38 1.33 -21.59
CA GLN A 109 0.20 0.19 -20.86
C GLN A 109 -0.66 -1.08 -21.00
N GLN A 110 -1.98 -0.95 -21.17
CA GLN A 110 -2.87 -2.07 -21.47
C GLN A 110 -2.51 -2.75 -22.80
N ASN A 111 -1.91 -2.02 -23.74
CA ASN A 111 -1.46 -2.54 -25.04
C ASN A 111 -0.05 -3.14 -25.01
N TYR A 112 0.62 -3.17 -23.85
CA TYR A 112 1.94 -3.79 -23.72
C TYR A 112 1.86 -5.30 -23.88
N ALA A 113 2.97 -5.91 -24.31
CA ALA A 113 3.08 -7.36 -24.31
C ALA A 113 3.00 -7.90 -22.88
N GLN A 114 2.53 -9.15 -22.69
CA GLN A 114 2.37 -9.72 -21.34
C GLN A 114 3.66 -9.59 -20.51
N ILE A 115 4.79 -9.97 -21.09
CA ILE A 115 6.11 -9.88 -20.42
C ILE A 115 6.49 -8.46 -19.99
N GLU A 116 6.06 -7.44 -20.74
CA GLU A 116 6.27 -6.03 -20.39
C GLU A 116 5.34 -5.59 -19.26
N LYS A 117 4.11 -6.13 -19.18
CA LYS A 117 3.19 -5.88 -18.06
C LYS A 117 3.68 -6.53 -16.77
N GLU A 118 4.21 -7.74 -16.85
CA GLU A 118 4.80 -8.42 -15.70
C GLU A 118 6.04 -7.67 -15.18
N MET A 119 6.92 -7.25 -16.09
CA MET A 119 8.05 -6.40 -15.70
C MET A 119 7.58 -5.06 -15.11
N LEU A 120 6.53 -4.47 -15.66
CA LEU A 120 5.94 -3.25 -15.13
C LEU A 120 5.38 -3.44 -13.71
N ALA A 121 4.84 -4.63 -13.38
CA ALA A 121 4.40 -4.96 -12.03
C ALA A 121 5.58 -4.96 -11.03
N ILE A 122 6.75 -5.52 -11.43
CA ILE A 122 7.99 -5.44 -10.63
C ILE A 122 8.42 -3.99 -10.43
N VAL A 123 8.48 -3.19 -11.50
CA VAL A 123 8.86 -1.77 -11.43
C VAL A 123 7.92 -1.01 -10.51
N PHE A 124 6.60 -1.22 -10.66
CA PHE A 124 5.58 -0.59 -9.83
C PHE A 124 5.75 -0.95 -8.36
N GLY A 125 5.93 -2.24 -8.03
CA GLY A 125 6.18 -2.68 -6.66
C GLY A 125 7.44 -2.04 -6.08
N CYS A 126 8.53 -2.01 -6.85
CA CYS A 126 9.80 -1.43 -6.41
C CYS A 126 9.74 0.08 -6.18
N GLU A 127 9.07 0.82 -7.07
CA GLU A 127 8.88 2.26 -6.95
C GLU A 127 7.92 2.58 -5.79
N ARG A 128 6.80 1.84 -5.67
CA ARG A 128 5.79 2.09 -4.64
C ARG A 128 6.28 1.79 -3.23
N PHE A 129 7.15 0.79 -3.10
CA PHE A 129 7.71 0.34 -1.83
C PHE A 129 9.17 0.77 -1.65
N HIS A 130 9.57 1.87 -2.30
CA HIS A 130 10.95 2.38 -2.24
C HIS A 130 11.47 2.49 -0.80
N GLU A 131 10.68 3.05 0.12
CA GLU A 131 11.05 3.22 1.53
C GLU A 131 11.32 1.90 2.27
N TYR A 132 10.69 0.80 1.86
CA TYR A 132 10.88 -0.53 2.46
C TYR A 132 12.07 -1.27 1.85
N LEU A 133 12.27 -1.10 0.54
CA LEU A 133 13.22 -1.87 -0.25
C LEU A 133 14.59 -1.22 -0.34
N TYR A 134 14.66 0.11 -0.26
CA TYR A 134 15.92 0.82 -0.40
C TYR A 134 16.86 0.54 0.79
N GLY A 135 18.09 0.16 0.49
CA GLY A 135 19.09 -0.22 1.50
C GLY A 135 19.00 -1.67 2.01
N GLN A 136 18.03 -2.45 1.55
CA GLN A 136 17.98 -3.88 1.84
C GLN A 136 19.12 -4.62 1.13
N LYS A 137 19.67 -5.66 1.78
CA LYS A 137 20.80 -6.45 1.23
C LYS A 137 20.37 -7.38 0.10
N SER A 138 19.17 -7.93 0.20
CA SER A 138 18.58 -8.85 -0.77
C SER A 138 17.07 -8.69 -0.73
N ILE A 139 16.46 -8.67 -1.92
CA ILE A 139 15.01 -8.60 -2.08
C ILE A 139 14.60 -9.76 -2.99
N HIS A 140 13.77 -10.65 -2.49
CA HIS A 140 13.22 -11.74 -3.28
C HIS A 140 12.00 -11.23 -4.04
N VAL A 141 11.95 -11.44 -5.35
CA VAL A 141 10.79 -11.05 -6.16
C VAL A 141 10.09 -12.31 -6.64
N GLU A 142 8.81 -12.44 -6.34
CA GLU A 142 7.96 -13.54 -6.78
C GLU A 142 7.04 -13.06 -7.91
N THR A 143 7.05 -13.77 -9.03
CA THR A 143 6.20 -13.51 -10.20
C THR A 143 5.68 -14.82 -10.77
N ASP A 144 4.50 -14.80 -11.38
CA ASP A 144 3.92 -15.92 -12.11
C ASP A 144 4.46 -16.05 -13.56
N HIS A 145 5.44 -15.22 -13.94
CA HIS A 145 5.97 -15.19 -15.30
C HIS A 145 7.41 -15.71 -15.41
N LYS A 146 7.55 -17.02 -15.66
CA LYS A 146 8.84 -17.72 -15.79
C LYS A 146 9.86 -17.03 -16.73
N PRO A 147 9.47 -16.43 -17.86
CA PRO A 147 10.41 -15.71 -18.74
C PRO A 147 11.14 -14.53 -18.10
N LEU A 148 10.70 -13.99 -16.96
CA LEU A 148 11.40 -12.90 -16.27
C LEU A 148 12.69 -13.34 -15.58
N GLU A 149 12.78 -14.57 -15.06
CA GLU A 149 14.01 -15.07 -14.44
C GLU A 149 15.25 -14.98 -15.36
N PRO A 150 15.22 -15.48 -16.61
CA PRO A 150 16.35 -15.35 -17.51
C PRO A 150 16.56 -13.92 -18.02
N ILE A 151 15.53 -13.08 -18.07
CA ILE A 151 15.67 -11.67 -18.52
C ILE A 151 16.55 -10.88 -17.55
N PHE A 152 16.37 -11.06 -16.24
CA PHE A 152 17.20 -10.40 -15.24
C PHE A 152 18.68 -10.87 -15.25
N LYS A 153 18.95 -12.04 -15.84
CA LYS A 153 20.32 -12.59 -15.99
C LYS A 153 20.98 -12.19 -17.31
N LYS A 154 20.19 -11.75 -18.30
CA LYS A 154 20.71 -11.37 -19.62
C LYS A 154 21.36 -9.99 -19.59
N PRO A 155 22.37 -9.74 -20.44
CA PRO A 155 22.91 -8.40 -20.58
C PRO A 155 21.88 -7.48 -21.22
N LEU A 156 21.83 -6.22 -20.75
CA LEU A 156 20.81 -5.23 -21.11
C LEU A 156 20.65 -5.03 -22.61
N TYR A 157 21.75 -5.05 -23.37
CA TYR A 157 21.75 -4.80 -24.82
C TYR A 157 21.02 -5.88 -25.63
N GLN A 158 20.80 -7.07 -25.06
CA GLN A 158 20.06 -8.16 -25.71
C GLN A 158 18.56 -8.12 -25.39
N THR A 159 18.13 -7.15 -24.58
CA THR A 159 16.76 -7.04 -24.09
C THR A 159 16.01 -6.01 -24.93
N PRO A 160 14.71 -6.20 -25.22
CA PRO A 160 13.90 -5.19 -25.89
C PRO A 160 13.99 -3.82 -25.20
N HIS A 161 14.00 -2.74 -25.98
CA HIS A 161 14.24 -1.38 -25.49
C HIS A 161 13.36 -0.97 -24.29
N ARG A 162 12.07 -1.34 -24.29
CA ARG A 162 11.16 -1.02 -23.18
C ARG A 162 11.53 -1.76 -21.89
N LEU A 163 11.81 -3.06 -22.00
CA LEU A 163 12.29 -3.87 -20.88
C LEU A 163 13.65 -3.38 -20.38
N GLN A 164 14.54 -2.93 -21.27
CA GLN A 164 15.81 -2.33 -20.90
C GLN A 164 15.60 -1.07 -20.04
N GLN A 165 14.69 -0.17 -20.42
CA GLN A 165 14.34 1.00 -19.61
C GLN A 165 13.79 0.60 -18.22
N MET A 166 12.93 -0.41 -18.16
CA MET A 166 12.38 -0.93 -16.90
C MET A 166 13.46 -1.57 -16.02
N LEU A 167 14.38 -2.35 -16.60
CA LEU A 167 15.51 -2.96 -15.90
C LEU A 167 16.43 -1.91 -15.28
N MET A 168 16.72 -0.83 -16.03
CA MET A 168 17.52 0.29 -15.51
C MET A 168 16.90 0.93 -14.26
N LYS A 169 15.56 1.04 -14.20
CA LYS A 169 14.87 1.61 -13.03
C LYS A 169 15.02 0.77 -11.76
N VAL A 170 15.07 -0.55 -11.92
CA VAL A 170 15.11 -1.49 -10.79
C VAL A 170 16.53 -1.88 -10.38
N GLN A 171 17.55 -1.52 -11.15
CA GLN A 171 18.96 -1.81 -10.82
C GLN A 171 19.43 -1.26 -9.48
N LYS A 172 18.79 -0.21 -8.97
CA LYS A 172 19.09 0.36 -7.65
C LYS A 172 18.69 -0.56 -6.48
N TYR A 173 17.97 -1.65 -6.75
CA TYR A 173 17.56 -2.64 -5.75
C TYR A 173 18.27 -3.98 -6.01
N PRO A 174 18.78 -4.67 -4.98
CA PRO A 174 19.38 -6.00 -5.13
C PRO A 174 18.28 -7.07 -5.26
N LEU A 175 17.65 -7.15 -6.44
CA LEU A 175 16.55 -8.05 -6.72
C LEU A 175 17.02 -9.46 -7.12
N SER A 176 16.39 -10.47 -6.52
CA SER A 176 16.47 -11.88 -6.94
C SER A 176 15.09 -12.34 -7.40
N VAL A 177 14.87 -12.38 -8.72
CA VAL A 177 13.59 -12.80 -9.32
C VAL A 177 13.47 -14.31 -9.36
N GLN A 178 12.35 -14.83 -8.86
CA GLN A 178 11.99 -16.24 -8.84
C GLN A 178 10.55 -16.43 -9.33
N TYR A 179 10.36 -17.43 -10.17
CA TYR A 179 9.04 -17.85 -10.62
C TYR A 179 8.33 -18.65 -9.52
N ARG A 180 7.08 -18.28 -9.25
CA ARG A 180 6.15 -19.08 -8.46
C ARG A 180 4.85 -19.32 -9.21
N PRO A 181 4.23 -20.51 -9.09
CA PRO A 181 2.93 -20.77 -9.72
C PRO A 181 1.87 -19.79 -9.19
N GLY A 182 1.02 -19.26 -10.08
CA GLY A 182 -0.02 -18.29 -9.71
C GLY A 182 -0.99 -18.77 -8.61
N ALA A 183 -1.16 -20.09 -8.45
CA ALA A 183 -1.95 -20.68 -7.35
C ALA A 183 -1.39 -20.36 -5.95
N GLU A 184 -0.09 -20.07 -5.83
CA GLU A 184 0.58 -19.69 -4.58
C GLU A 184 0.62 -18.16 -4.38
N LEU A 185 0.24 -17.37 -5.40
CA LEU A 185 0.26 -15.90 -5.43
C LEU A 185 -1.12 -15.27 -5.19
N PHE A 186 -1.99 -15.94 -4.43
CA PHE A 186 -3.40 -15.55 -4.22
C PHE A 186 -3.60 -14.06 -3.83
N ILE A 187 -2.69 -13.50 -3.04
CA ILE A 187 -2.81 -12.12 -2.55
C ILE A 187 -2.47 -11.09 -3.64
N ALA A 188 -1.44 -11.34 -4.45
CA ALA A 188 -1.09 -10.43 -5.55
C ALA A 188 -2.12 -10.52 -6.69
N ASP A 189 -2.58 -11.75 -7.00
CA ASP A 189 -3.58 -12.03 -8.05
C ASP A 189 -4.94 -11.36 -7.77
N THR A 190 -5.38 -11.38 -6.51
CA THR A 190 -6.62 -10.68 -6.12
C THR A 190 -6.50 -9.17 -6.28
N LEU A 191 -5.33 -8.58 -5.99
CA LEU A 191 -5.10 -7.14 -6.07
C LEU A 191 -4.99 -6.63 -7.51
N SER A 192 -4.40 -7.41 -8.42
CA SER A 192 -4.28 -7.04 -9.84
C SER A 192 -5.62 -7.11 -10.58
N ARG A 193 -6.51 -8.03 -10.18
CA ARG A 193 -7.84 -8.25 -10.77
C ARG A 193 -8.92 -7.33 -10.19
N ALA A 194 -8.73 -6.82 -8.98
CA ALA A 194 -9.68 -5.94 -8.30
C ALA A 194 -9.63 -4.47 -8.78
N SER A 195 -8.85 -4.13 -9.80
CA SER A 195 -8.81 -2.77 -10.36
C SER A 195 -10.18 -2.39 -10.94
N LEU A 196 -10.95 -1.61 -10.17
CA LEU A 196 -12.23 -1.05 -10.59
C LEU A 196 -12.03 -0.17 -11.83
N LYS A 197 -13.06 -0.18 -12.69
CA LYS A 197 -13.17 0.56 -13.94
C LYS A 197 -13.27 2.07 -13.67
N GLN A 198 -12.25 2.68 -13.09
CA GLN A 198 -12.13 4.13 -13.05
C GLN A 198 -11.49 4.57 -14.36
N GLU A 199 -12.24 5.36 -15.13
CA GLU A 199 -11.72 6.10 -16.26
C GLU A 199 -10.44 6.80 -15.81
N ALA A 200 -9.42 6.77 -16.66
CA ALA A 200 -8.15 7.42 -16.43
C ALA A 200 -8.36 8.94 -16.42
N ASP A 201 -8.95 9.46 -15.36
CA ASP A 201 -8.85 10.86 -15.03
C ASP A 201 -7.41 11.14 -14.66
N ASN A 202 -6.86 12.17 -15.28
CA ASN A 202 -5.63 12.85 -14.92
C ASN A 202 -5.77 13.46 -13.52
N LEU A 203 -5.95 12.63 -12.49
CA LEU A 203 -5.74 12.99 -11.11
C LEU A 203 -4.23 12.91 -10.91
N GLY A 204 -3.59 14.06 -11.12
CA GLY A 204 -2.19 14.27 -10.78
C GLY A 204 -1.87 13.64 -9.44
N GLU A 205 -0.71 13.00 -9.39
CA GLU A 205 0.07 12.64 -8.21
C GLU A 205 -0.58 13.11 -6.90
N LYS A 206 -1.56 12.36 -6.38
CA LYS A 206 -1.84 12.43 -4.96
C LYS A 206 -0.80 11.56 -4.30
N GLU A 207 0.39 12.16 -4.17
CA GLU A 207 1.32 11.85 -3.09
C GLU A 207 0.48 11.79 -1.82
N PHE A 208 0.27 10.58 -1.31
CA PHE A 208 -0.02 10.44 0.10
C PHE A 208 1.31 10.63 0.80
N GLU A 209 1.65 11.89 1.11
CA GLU A 209 2.65 12.18 2.13
C GLU A 209 2.19 11.48 3.41
N VAL A 210 2.89 10.40 3.76
CA VAL A 210 2.88 9.93 5.13
C VAL A 210 3.63 11.01 5.90
N ALA A 211 2.89 11.90 6.57
CA ALA A 211 3.48 12.84 7.50
C ALA A 211 4.12 12.05 8.64
N ARG A 212 5.38 11.65 8.44
CA ARG A 212 6.25 11.19 9.50
C ARG A 212 6.55 12.42 10.34
N LEU A 213 5.86 12.57 11.47
CA LEU A 213 6.36 13.41 12.54
C LEU A 213 7.66 12.77 13.01
N GLU A 214 8.77 13.13 12.35
CA GLU A 214 10.10 12.88 12.86
C GLU A 214 10.24 13.70 14.14
N MET A 215 9.88 13.11 15.26
CA MET A 215 10.41 13.53 16.55
C MET A 215 11.92 13.23 16.48
N LEU A 216 12.68 14.18 15.94
CA LEU A 216 14.13 14.14 15.96
C LEU A 216 14.56 13.90 17.41
N PRO A 217 15.45 12.94 17.69
CA PRO A 217 15.97 12.77 19.04
C PRO A 217 16.80 14.00 19.39
N ILE A 218 16.19 14.91 20.16
CA ILE A 218 16.86 16.08 20.71
C ILE A 218 17.94 15.58 21.67
N SER A 219 19.19 16.05 21.48
CA SER A 219 20.26 15.73 22.43
C SER A 219 19.93 16.34 23.80
N LYS A 220 20.36 15.69 24.88
CA LYS A 220 20.11 16.17 26.25
C LYS A 220 20.58 17.62 26.45
N THR A 221 21.65 18.03 25.78
CA THR A 221 22.19 19.40 25.77
C THR A 221 21.23 20.40 25.10
N LYS A 222 20.67 20.06 23.93
CA LYS A 222 19.72 20.93 23.24
C LYS A 222 18.38 21.01 23.97
N MET A 223 17.99 19.93 24.66
CA MET A 223 16.81 19.93 25.54
C MET A 223 16.96 20.91 26.71
N SER A 224 18.14 20.96 27.34
CA SER A 224 18.41 21.91 28.44
C SER A 224 18.45 23.37 27.98
N GLU A 225 18.95 23.64 26.77
CA GLU A 225 18.94 24.98 26.19
C GLU A 225 17.51 25.45 25.90
N ILE A 226 16.66 24.57 25.36
CA ILE A 226 15.24 24.87 25.13
C ILE A 226 14.53 25.16 26.45
N LEU A 227 14.72 24.31 27.48
CA LEU A 227 14.11 24.53 28.80
C LEU A 227 14.54 25.86 29.43
N HIS A 228 15.80 26.23 29.31
CA HIS A 228 16.32 27.51 29.81
C HIS A 228 15.75 28.70 29.01
N ALA A 229 15.60 28.57 27.69
CA ALA A 229 15.00 29.61 26.87
C ALA A 229 13.50 29.77 27.17
N THR A 230 12.79 28.66 27.41
CA THR A 230 11.36 28.66 27.75
C THR A 230 11.09 29.26 29.13
N SER A 231 11.98 29.06 30.12
CA SER A 231 11.84 29.68 31.46
C SER A 231 12.07 31.20 31.47
N GLY A 232 12.49 31.79 30.36
CA GLY A 232 12.68 33.25 30.21
C GLY A 232 11.59 33.91 29.35
N ASP A 233 10.59 33.16 28.88
CA ASP A 233 9.56 33.65 27.97
C ASP A 233 8.23 33.83 28.71
N GLU A 234 7.93 35.06 29.12
CA GLU A 234 6.73 35.42 29.91
C GLU A 234 5.40 35.08 29.22
N ALA A 235 5.39 34.79 27.91
CA ALA A 235 4.19 34.42 27.16
C ALA A 235 3.81 32.94 27.29
N LEU A 236 4.70 32.07 27.79
CA LEU A 236 4.49 30.63 27.90
C LEU A 236 4.23 30.15 29.34
N GLU A 237 4.38 31.02 30.35
CA GLU A 237 4.12 30.71 31.77
C GLU A 237 2.71 31.10 32.27
N SER A 238 1.80 31.54 31.39
CA SER A 238 0.40 31.84 31.74
C SER A 238 -0.56 30.66 31.53
#